data_AF-A0A960L758-F1
#
_entry.id   AF-A0A960L758-F1
#
_cell.length_a   1.000
_cell.length_b   1.000
_cell.length_c   1.000
_cell.angle_alpha   90.00
_cell.angle_beta   90.00
_cell.angle_gamma   90.00
#
_symmetry.space_group_name_H-M   'P 1'
#
loop_
_entity.id
_entity.type
_entity.pdbx_description
1 polymer ?
#
loop_
_entity_poly.entity_id
_entity_poly.type
_entity_poly.pdbx_seq_one_letter_code
_entity_poly.pdbx_strand_id
1 'polypeptide(L)'
;LYALGLLHELYQELLAGYRLRRNPGVLQRAVRWLQEGFGHGTVERMLRHTADLFPTADGGPPPDEEFLLHKALVLWLFNDNPAAAGARELFDDRELEATTHYHRLIADLETFFAAEPGYGSGEDSLFRLLRSPVERAPGSLSEQLELALAIEERVSRPLRDRLRRGLDVLREEHRPPFAPVAGPPPEPSAAYAELRGTTARYPIQRPWMRELVLVAKHTDVWLHQLSRAHGRRVERLDQIPDAALEALRELGFNGLWLLGLWQRSTASGRIKRAAGDPRAAASAYAVTEYRVAEHLGGDDALEALSRRAADHGLRLAGDFVPNHTALDARWVIEHPERFVGSATNPFPGYTFTGDDLSDDPRVGLYLEDHYRDRSDAAVVFQRVDRQTGEVRYLFHGNDGTGLPWNDTAQLDFLRAETRRAVIDELVAVARRLPIVRLDAAMALVRRHVLRLWYPAPGEGGA
;
A
#
# COMPACT_ATOMS: atom_id res chain seq x y z
N LEU A 1 12.13 8.94 -14.32
CA LEU A 1 11.48 10.24 -14.60
C LEU A 1 10.92 10.91 -13.34
N TYR A 2 10.09 10.22 -12.56
CA TYR A 2 9.48 10.80 -11.35
C TYR A 2 10.51 11.39 -10.35
N ALA A 3 11.60 10.67 -10.07
CA ALA A 3 12.69 11.16 -9.22
C ALA A 3 13.32 12.48 -9.72
N LEU A 4 13.49 12.63 -11.05
CA LEU A 4 14.00 13.86 -11.66
C LEU A 4 13.01 15.02 -11.49
N GLY A 5 11.71 14.75 -11.59
CA GLY A 5 10.67 15.75 -11.30
C GLY A 5 10.73 16.25 -9.85
N LEU A 6 10.99 15.37 -8.88
CA LEU A 6 11.16 15.75 -7.49
C LEU A 6 12.44 16.58 -7.25
N LEU A 7 13.54 16.21 -7.89
CA LEU A 7 14.76 17.03 -7.88
C LEU A 7 14.53 18.41 -8.51
N HIS A 8 13.72 18.50 -9.58
CA HIS A 8 13.38 19.76 -10.19
C HIS A 8 12.66 20.66 -9.20
N GLU A 9 11.61 20.17 -8.56
CA GLU A 9 10.86 20.92 -7.54
C GLU A 9 11.75 21.37 -6.37
N LEU A 10 12.68 20.50 -5.94
CA LEU A 10 13.69 20.83 -4.94
C LEU A 10 14.56 22.02 -5.37
N TYR A 11 15.12 21.98 -6.58
CA TYR A 11 15.94 23.07 -7.10
C TYR A 11 15.15 24.38 -7.19
N GLN A 12 13.91 24.32 -7.68
CA GLN A 12 13.03 25.49 -7.75
C GLN A 12 12.80 26.10 -6.36
N GLU A 13 12.49 25.28 -5.36
CA GLU A 13 12.16 25.78 -4.03
C GLU A 13 13.39 26.30 -3.28
N LEU A 14 14.55 25.65 -3.41
CA LEU A 14 15.80 26.12 -2.81
C LEU A 14 16.24 27.46 -3.43
N LEU A 15 16.19 27.59 -4.75
CA LEU A 15 16.52 28.84 -5.45
C LEU A 15 15.54 29.96 -5.08
N ALA A 16 14.24 29.68 -5.07
CA ALA A 16 13.22 30.66 -4.67
C ALA A 16 13.39 31.07 -3.20
N GLY A 17 13.63 30.12 -2.31
CA GLY A 17 13.89 30.37 -0.88
C GLY A 17 15.13 31.22 -0.66
N TYR A 18 16.21 30.96 -1.40
CA TYR A 18 17.42 31.77 -1.36
C TYR A 18 17.15 33.20 -1.81
N ARG A 19 16.54 33.38 -2.99
CA ARG A 19 16.23 34.71 -3.56
C ARG A 19 15.29 35.52 -2.68
N LEU A 20 14.25 34.91 -2.11
CA LEU A 20 13.21 35.63 -1.39
C LEU A 20 13.55 35.88 0.08
N ARG A 21 14.18 34.91 0.76
CA ARG A 21 14.36 34.95 2.21
C ARG A 21 15.78 35.28 2.64
N ARG A 22 16.80 34.89 1.86
CA ARG A 22 18.21 35.04 2.25
C ARG A 22 18.89 36.18 1.51
N ASN A 23 18.69 36.28 0.20
CA ASN A 23 19.45 37.20 -0.64
C ASN A 23 18.60 37.85 -1.76
N PRO A 24 17.71 38.81 -1.42
CA PRO A 24 16.92 39.54 -2.40
C PRO A 24 17.76 40.25 -3.46
N GLY A 25 17.30 40.19 -4.71
CA GLY A 25 17.96 40.81 -5.87
C GLY A 25 19.26 40.12 -6.31
N VAL A 26 19.60 38.95 -5.77
CA VAL A 26 20.85 38.25 -6.12
C VAL A 26 20.96 37.88 -7.59
N LEU A 27 19.86 37.47 -8.24
CA LEU A 27 19.90 37.15 -9.67
C LEU A 27 20.12 38.39 -10.54
N GLN A 28 19.55 39.53 -10.16
CA GLN A 28 19.81 40.79 -10.85
C GLN A 28 21.30 41.19 -10.73
N ARG A 29 21.90 41.00 -9.56
CA ARG A 29 23.35 41.20 -9.38
C ARG A 29 24.18 40.19 -10.16
N ALA A 30 23.76 38.93 -10.20
CA ALA A 30 24.42 37.89 -10.97
C ALA A 30 24.41 38.18 -12.48
N VAL A 31 23.28 38.64 -13.03
CA VAL A 31 23.20 39.08 -14.44
C VAL A 31 24.16 40.23 -14.69
N ARG A 32 24.19 41.25 -13.81
CA ARG A 32 25.11 42.39 -13.95
C ARG A 32 26.57 41.97 -13.88
N TRP A 33 26.91 41.09 -12.94
CA TRP A 33 28.25 40.51 -12.79
C TRP A 33 28.70 39.83 -14.09
N LEU A 34 27.85 38.99 -14.68
CA LEU A 34 28.15 38.35 -15.97
C LEU A 34 28.29 39.37 -17.11
N GLN A 35 27.45 40.41 -17.14
CA GLN A 35 27.52 41.46 -18.16
C GLN A 35 28.80 42.28 -18.06
N GLU A 36 29.30 42.54 -16.85
CA GLU A 36 30.58 43.21 -16.59
C GLU A 36 31.77 42.34 -17.00
N GLY A 37 31.71 41.03 -16.75
CA GLY A 37 32.79 40.09 -17.07
C GLY A 37 32.88 39.67 -18.55
N PHE A 38 31.73 39.44 -19.21
CA PHE A 38 31.66 38.84 -20.56
C PHE A 38 31.07 39.77 -21.62
N GLY A 39 30.58 40.94 -21.22
CA GLY A 39 29.90 41.90 -22.09
C GLY A 39 28.41 41.60 -22.29
N HIS A 40 27.61 42.67 -22.37
CA HIS A 40 26.14 42.58 -22.49
C HIS A 40 25.66 41.65 -23.62
N GLY A 41 26.21 41.82 -24.83
CA GLY A 41 25.80 41.03 -25.99
C GLY A 41 26.07 39.53 -25.83
N THR A 42 27.07 39.13 -25.03
CA THR A 42 27.36 37.71 -24.75
C THR A 42 26.31 37.10 -23.83
N VAL A 43 25.97 37.79 -22.74
CA VAL A 43 24.96 37.33 -21.78
C VAL A 43 23.58 37.31 -22.42
N GLU A 44 23.22 38.36 -23.15
CA GLU A 44 21.94 38.46 -23.87
C GLU A 44 21.77 37.35 -24.92
N ARG A 45 22.85 36.93 -25.60
CA ARG A 45 22.81 35.77 -26.50
C ARG A 45 22.44 34.49 -25.76
N MET A 46 23.06 34.21 -24.61
CA MET A 46 22.76 33.02 -23.80
C MET A 46 21.32 33.05 -23.26
N LEU A 47 20.86 34.19 -22.74
CA LEU A 47 19.50 34.33 -22.23
C LEU A 47 18.45 34.16 -23.34
N ARG A 48 18.69 34.71 -24.55
CA ARG A 48 17.80 34.48 -25.71
C ARG A 48 17.66 33.00 -26.07
N HIS A 49 18.77 32.28 -26.21
CA HIS A 49 18.71 30.84 -26.52
C HIS A 49 18.04 30.06 -25.39
N THR A 50 18.20 30.48 -24.14
CA THR A 50 17.47 29.90 -23.01
C THR A 50 15.96 30.18 -23.13
N ALA A 51 15.55 31.35 -23.60
CA ALA A 51 14.14 31.68 -23.81
C ALA A 51 13.50 30.80 -24.90
N ASP A 52 14.27 30.42 -25.93
CA ASP A 52 13.79 29.52 -26.98
C ASP A 52 13.53 28.10 -26.46
N LEU A 53 14.29 27.64 -25.45
CA LEU A 53 14.06 26.36 -24.76
C LEU A 53 12.92 26.42 -23.73
N PHE A 54 12.62 27.61 -23.21
CA PHE A 54 11.58 27.82 -22.20
C PHE A 54 10.60 28.92 -22.66
N PRO A 55 9.84 28.69 -23.75
CA PRO A 55 8.93 29.68 -24.26
C PRO A 55 7.84 30.00 -23.22
N THR A 56 7.42 31.26 -23.18
CA THR A 56 6.27 31.67 -22.38
C THR A 56 4.99 31.10 -22.98
N ALA A 57 3.98 30.85 -22.15
CA ALA A 57 2.66 30.49 -22.63
C ALA A 57 2.10 31.59 -23.55
N ASP A 58 1.38 31.20 -24.61
CA ASP A 58 0.90 32.11 -25.64
C ASP A 58 0.23 33.37 -25.06
N GLY A 59 0.82 34.54 -25.36
CA GLY A 59 0.31 35.85 -24.94
C GLY A 59 0.88 36.39 -23.61
N GLY A 60 1.81 35.70 -22.96
CA GLY A 60 2.53 36.21 -21.78
C GLY A 60 3.58 37.27 -22.12
N PRO A 61 3.95 38.15 -21.17
CA PRO A 61 5.11 39.02 -21.33
C PRO A 61 6.39 38.17 -21.50
N PRO A 62 7.39 38.64 -22.27
CA PRO A 62 8.65 37.93 -22.40
C PRO A 62 9.27 37.72 -21.01
N PRO A 63 9.89 36.55 -20.77
CA PRO A 63 10.50 36.26 -19.48
C PRO A 63 11.65 37.24 -19.21
N ASP A 64 11.76 37.70 -17.97
CA ASP A 64 12.86 38.58 -17.57
C ASP A 64 14.20 37.84 -17.50
N GLU A 65 15.30 38.61 -17.47
CA GLU A 65 16.66 38.06 -17.43
C GLU A 65 16.92 37.20 -16.20
N GLU A 66 16.28 37.50 -15.06
CA GLU A 66 16.41 36.71 -13.84
C GLU A 66 15.78 35.32 -13.99
N PHE A 67 14.58 35.25 -14.59
CA PHE A 67 13.91 34.01 -14.88
C PHE A 67 14.72 33.16 -15.85
N LEU A 68 15.26 33.75 -16.91
CA LEU A 68 16.07 33.04 -17.89
C LEU A 68 17.38 32.53 -17.29
N LEU A 69 18.08 33.35 -16.49
CA LEU A 69 19.28 32.92 -15.77
C LEU A 69 18.97 31.78 -14.80
N HIS A 70 17.85 31.85 -14.09
CA HIS A 70 17.36 30.79 -13.22
C HIS A 70 17.13 29.49 -14.00
N LYS A 71 16.48 29.55 -15.17
CA LYS A 71 16.24 28.36 -16.00
C LYS A 71 17.52 27.76 -16.54
N ALA A 72 18.46 28.58 -17.02
CA ALA A 72 19.77 28.13 -17.46
C ALA A 72 20.53 27.40 -16.33
N LEU A 73 20.48 27.92 -15.10
CA LEU A 73 21.10 27.27 -13.94
C LEU A 73 20.47 25.90 -13.63
N VAL A 74 19.13 25.81 -13.63
CA VAL A 74 18.44 24.53 -13.37
C VAL A 74 18.72 23.52 -14.48
N LEU A 75 18.75 23.96 -15.74
CA LEU A 75 19.12 23.14 -16.88
C LEU A 75 20.53 22.57 -16.72
N TRP A 76 21.48 23.41 -16.30
CA TRP A 76 22.86 22.99 -16.03
C TRP A 76 22.93 21.93 -14.94
N LEU A 77 22.22 22.10 -13.82
CA LEU A 77 22.20 21.13 -12.72
C LEU A 77 21.73 19.74 -13.17
N PHE A 78 20.81 19.67 -14.14
CA PHE A 78 20.37 18.39 -14.69
C PHE A 78 21.40 17.75 -15.64
N ASN A 79 22.09 18.54 -16.46
CA ASN A 79 23.11 18.02 -17.38
C ASN A 79 24.42 17.64 -16.67
N ASP A 80 24.76 18.34 -15.58
CA ASP A 80 25.89 18.01 -14.69
C ASP A 80 25.62 16.74 -13.84
N ASN A 81 24.37 16.27 -13.75
CA ASN A 81 24.00 15.10 -12.95
C ASN A 81 24.18 13.78 -13.72
N PRO A 82 25.16 12.92 -13.36
CA PRO A 82 25.40 11.68 -14.09
C PRO A 82 24.24 10.69 -13.98
N ALA A 83 23.51 10.67 -12.85
CA ALA A 83 22.34 9.83 -12.65
C ALA A 83 21.14 10.24 -13.52
N ALA A 84 21.17 11.44 -14.11
CA ALA A 84 20.17 11.93 -15.04
C ALA A 84 20.51 11.61 -16.51
N ALA A 85 21.67 11.02 -16.80
CA ALA A 85 22.16 10.83 -18.17
C ALA A 85 21.18 10.10 -19.10
N GLY A 86 20.43 9.12 -18.58
CA GLY A 86 19.43 8.36 -19.34
C GLY A 86 18.19 9.16 -19.75
N ALA A 87 18.00 10.38 -19.25
CA ALA A 87 16.87 11.25 -19.57
C ALA A 87 17.30 12.58 -20.21
N ARG A 88 18.57 12.69 -20.66
CA ARG A 88 19.13 13.92 -21.25
C ARG A 88 18.32 14.49 -22.41
N GLU A 89 17.62 13.64 -23.17
CA GLU A 89 16.74 14.10 -24.25
C GLU A 89 15.63 15.06 -23.80
N LEU A 90 15.28 15.06 -22.51
CA LEU A 90 14.24 15.93 -21.94
C LEU A 90 14.76 17.30 -21.47
N PHE A 91 16.08 17.47 -21.37
CA PHE A 91 16.72 18.68 -20.84
C PHE A 91 18.06 18.92 -21.52
N ASP A 92 18.14 18.71 -22.83
CA ASP A 92 19.38 18.84 -23.60
C ASP A 92 19.87 20.29 -23.66
N ASP A 93 21.14 20.53 -23.30
CA ASP A 93 21.80 21.83 -23.36
C ASP A 93 22.93 21.91 -24.39
N ARG A 94 23.10 20.90 -25.24
CA ARG A 94 24.16 20.86 -26.28
C ARG A 94 24.13 22.05 -27.22
N GLU A 95 22.94 22.52 -27.60
CA GLU A 95 22.81 23.70 -28.47
C GLU A 95 23.27 24.97 -27.75
N LEU A 96 22.89 25.15 -26.48
CA LEU A 96 23.37 26.24 -25.63
C LEU A 96 24.90 26.20 -25.48
N GLU A 97 25.48 25.02 -25.25
CA GLU A 97 26.92 24.84 -25.17
C GLU A 97 27.63 25.17 -26.50
N ALA A 98 27.07 24.74 -27.63
CA ALA A 98 27.68 24.92 -28.95
C ALA A 98 27.61 26.36 -29.48
N THR A 99 26.55 27.10 -29.13
CA THR A 99 26.24 28.41 -29.72
C THR A 99 26.53 29.59 -28.80
N THR A 100 26.81 29.34 -27.52
CA THR A 100 26.99 30.38 -26.50
C THR A 100 28.20 30.12 -25.60
N HIS A 101 28.45 31.00 -24.62
CA HIS A 101 29.46 30.78 -23.57
C HIS A 101 28.88 30.15 -22.30
N TYR A 102 27.76 29.42 -22.42
CA TYR A 102 26.95 28.89 -21.32
C TYR A 102 27.76 28.26 -20.18
N HIS A 103 28.59 27.22 -20.42
CA HIS A 103 29.38 26.59 -19.35
C HIS A 103 30.39 27.53 -18.67
N ARG A 104 30.97 28.48 -19.42
CA ARG A 104 31.88 29.49 -18.84
C ARG A 104 31.12 30.50 -17.99
N LEU A 105 29.93 30.91 -18.43
CA LEU A 105 29.05 31.81 -17.68
C LEU A 105 28.58 31.12 -16.38
N ILE A 106 28.22 29.84 -16.41
CA ILE A 106 27.85 29.08 -15.20
C ILE A 106 29.03 28.94 -14.23
N ALA A 107 30.24 28.65 -14.71
CA ALA A 107 31.43 28.58 -13.85
C ALA A 107 31.74 29.95 -13.18
N ASP A 108 31.50 31.04 -13.89
CA ASP A 108 31.66 32.38 -13.34
C ASP A 108 30.55 32.75 -12.34
N LEU A 109 29.32 32.25 -12.55
CA LEU A 109 28.26 32.32 -11.54
C LEU A 109 28.64 31.57 -10.27
N GLU A 110 29.26 30.39 -10.36
CA GLU A 110 29.72 29.65 -9.18
C GLU A 110 30.71 30.48 -8.36
N THR A 111 31.61 31.22 -9.04
CA THR A 111 32.54 32.18 -8.40
C THR A 111 31.78 33.34 -7.74
N PHE A 112 30.80 33.92 -8.43
CA PHE A 112 29.94 34.98 -7.88
C PHE A 112 29.20 34.50 -6.61
N PHE A 113 28.52 33.35 -6.65
CA PHE A 113 27.76 32.83 -5.52
C PHE A 113 28.63 32.34 -4.36
N ALA A 114 29.93 32.09 -4.58
CA ALA A 114 30.87 31.81 -3.50
C ALA A 114 31.19 33.05 -2.64
N ALA A 115 31.04 34.27 -3.20
CA ALA A 115 31.21 35.54 -2.49
C ALA A 115 29.91 36.09 -1.89
N GLU A 116 28.76 35.54 -2.29
CA GLU A 116 27.45 35.92 -1.77
C GLU A 116 27.14 35.18 -0.45
N PRO A 117 26.22 35.70 0.39
CA PRO A 117 25.81 35.03 1.62
C PRO A 117 25.39 33.57 1.37
N GLY A 118 25.94 32.63 2.12
CA GLY A 118 25.57 31.22 2.02
C GLY A 118 24.11 30.94 2.37
N TYR A 119 23.66 29.70 2.11
CA TYR A 119 22.29 29.25 2.36
C TYR A 119 22.26 27.95 3.17
N GLY A 120 22.03 28.06 4.48
CA GLY A 120 21.84 26.90 5.34
C GLY A 120 22.54 26.94 6.70
N SER A 121 22.75 25.76 7.28
CA SER A 121 23.32 25.53 8.61
C SER A 121 24.85 25.64 8.67
N GLY A 122 25.52 25.60 7.52
CA GLY A 122 26.98 25.70 7.42
C GLY A 122 27.50 26.87 6.58
N GLU A 123 26.64 27.85 6.25
CA GLU A 123 26.93 28.96 5.32
C GLU A 123 27.53 28.55 3.95
N ASP A 124 27.30 27.31 3.50
CA ASP A 124 27.69 26.86 2.17
C ASP A 124 27.06 27.74 1.07
N SER A 125 27.80 27.95 -0.02
CA SER A 125 27.28 28.65 -1.20
C SER A 125 26.06 27.91 -1.77
N LEU A 126 25.19 28.65 -2.46
CA LEU A 126 24.01 28.09 -3.10
C LEU A 126 24.36 26.95 -4.07
N PHE A 127 25.45 27.11 -4.83
CA PHE A 127 25.96 26.08 -5.76
C PHE A 127 26.36 24.80 -5.02
N ARG A 128 27.15 24.93 -3.95
CA ARG A 128 27.57 23.77 -3.14
C ARG A 128 26.37 23.04 -2.55
N LEU A 129 25.36 23.78 -2.09
CA LEU A 129 24.13 23.18 -1.57
C LEU A 129 23.38 22.36 -2.63
N LEU A 130 23.18 22.94 -3.83
CA LEU A 130 22.43 22.32 -4.92
C LEU A 130 23.16 21.10 -5.51
N ARG A 131 24.50 21.13 -5.53
CA ARG A 131 25.34 20.04 -6.06
C ARG A 131 25.66 18.95 -5.06
N SER A 132 25.61 19.24 -3.75
CA SER A 132 26.03 18.28 -2.71
C SER A 132 25.38 16.89 -2.83
N PRO A 133 24.07 16.73 -3.12
CA PRO A 133 23.49 15.41 -3.34
C PRO A 133 24.12 14.68 -4.54
N VAL A 134 24.32 15.39 -5.66
CA VAL A 134 24.88 14.85 -6.91
C VAL A 134 26.34 14.42 -6.70
N GLU A 135 27.14 15.23 -6.01
CA GLU A 135 28.55 14.92 -5.73
C GLU A 135 28.72 13.70 -4.82
N ARG A 136 27.83 13.55 -3.83
CA ARG A 136 27.90 12.45 -2.85
C ARG A 136 27.30 11.15 -3.36
N ALA A 137 26.35 11.22 -4.29
CA ALA A 137 25.68 10.07 -4.87
C ALA A 137 25.51 10.22 -6.41
N PRO A 138 26.62 10.27 -7.19
CA PRO A 138 26.57 10.62 -8.60
C PRO A 138 25.84 9.59 -9.47
N GLY A 139 25.70 8.35 -9.02
CA GLY A 139 25.08 7.26 -9.76
C GLY A 139 23.64 6.91 -9.37
N SER A 140 23.04 7.59 -8.39
CA SER A 140 21.75 7.17 -7.82
C SER A 140 20.83 8.36 -7.51
N LEU A 141 19.74 8.49 -8.28
CA LEU A 141 18.71 9.50 -8.01
C LEU A 141 18.02 9.27 -6.66
N SER A 142 17.83 8.01 -6.26
CA SER A 142 17.23 7.66 -4.97
C SER A 142 18.09 8.15 -3.81
N GLU A 143 19.40 7.88 -3.84
CA GLU A 143 20.33 8.38 -2.82
C GLU A 143 20.43 9.90 -2.84
N GLN A 144 20.40 10.55 -4.01
CA GLN A 144 20.37 12.01 -4.12
C GLN A 144 19.12 12.60 -3.44
N LEU A 145 17.95 11.99 -3.60
CA LEU A 145 16.72 12.42 -2.93
C LEU A 145 16.78 12.20 -1.40
N GLU A 146 17.39 11.11 -0.93
CA GLU A 146 17.62 10.88 0.50
C GLU A 146 18.56 11.93 1.11
N LEU A 147 19.65 12.25 0.41
CA LEU A 147 20.57 13.30 0.79
C LEU A 147 19.93 14.69 0.75
N ALA A 148 19.05 14.93 -0.22
CA ALA A 148 18.28 16.16 -0.30
C ALA A 148 17.30 16.31 0.87
N LEU A 149 16.71 15.21 1.35
CA LEU A 149 15.89 15.25 2.56
C LEU A 149 16.70 15.64 3.80
N ALA A 150 18.01 15.36 3.87
CA ALA A 150 18.85 15.84 4.95
C ALA A 150 19.03 17.39 4.96
N ILE A 151 18.61 18.07 3.90
CA ILE A 151 18.54 19.54 3.79
C ILE A 151 17.20 20.07 4.39
N GLU A 152 16.51 19.23 5.17
CA GLU A 152 15.09 19.26 5.55
C GLU A 152 14.54 20.63 6.01
N GLU A 153 15.30 21.41 6.77
CA GLU A 153 14.80 22.64 7.38
C GLU A 153 14.49 23.76 6.38
N ARG A 154 14.90 23.62 5.11
CA ARG A 154 14.90 24.72 4.12
C ARG A 154 13.80 24.60 3.06
N VAL A 155 13.13 23.46 3.03
CA VAL A 155 12.07 23.14 2.07
C VAL A 155 10.72 22.99 2.76
N SER A 156 9.67 23.32 2.03
CA SER A 156 8.30 23.31 2.49
C SER A 156 7.89 21.91 2.94
N ARG A 157 7.02 21.84 3.94
CA ARG A 157 6.47 20.55 4.39
C ARG A 157 5.80 19.77 3.24
N PRO A 158 5.01 20.40 2.34
CA PRO A 158 4.44 19.70 1.19
C PRO A 158 5.48 19.03 0.28
N LEU A 159 6.57 19.73 -0.07
CA LEU A 159 7.63 19.15 -0.91
C LEU A 159 8.36 18.02 -0.17
N ARG A 160 8.62 18.17 1.12
CA ARG A 160 9.21 17.10 1.95
C ARG A 160 8.36 15.83 1.96
N ASP A 161 7.06 15.97 2.15
CA ASP A 161 6.15 14.83 2.14
C ASP A 161 6.11 14.16 0.76
N ARG A 162 6.23 14.95 -0.33
CA ARG A 162 6.34 14.41 -1.70
C ARG A 162 7.67 13.70 -1.95
N LEU A 163 8.79 14.26 -1.50
CA LEU A 163 10.12 13.64 -1.58
C LEU A 163 10.14 12.29 -0.83
N ARG A 164 9.62 12.27 0.40
CA ARG A 164 9.48 11.05 1.21
C ARG A 164 8.62 9.99 0.52
N ARG A 165 7.43 10.36 0.02
CA ARG A 165 6.59 9.44 -0.78
C ARG A 165 7.28 8.99 -2.07
N GLY A 166 8.08 9.85 -2.69
CA GLY A 166 8.81 9.50 -3.90
C GLY A 166 9.86 8.44 -3.66
N LEU A 167 10.56 8.52 -2.53
CA LEU A 167 11.47 7.47 -2.10
C LEU A 167 10.74 6.16 -1.80
N ASP A 168 9.56 6.21 -1.19
CA ASP A 168 8.74 5.01 -0.96
C ASP A 168 8.40 4.29 -2.29
N VAL A 169 7.97 5.06 -3.30
CA VAL A 169 7.68 4.51 -4.64
C VAL A 169 8.94 3.91 -5.27
N LEU A 170 10.07 4.61 -5.21
CA LEU A 170 11.33 4.11 -5.77
C LEU A 170 11.79 2.82 -5.07
N ARG A 171 11.65 2.72 -3.75
CA ARG A 171 11.97 1.49 -2.99
C ARG A 171 11.11 0.32 -3.44
N GLU A 172 9.81 0.56 -3.63
CA GLU A 172 8.89 -0.49 -4.11
C GLU A 172 9.22 -0.91 -5.55
N GLU A 173 9.52 0.02 -6.45
CA GLU A 173 9.91 -0.31 -7.85
C GLU A 173 11.19 -1.16 -7.93
N HIS A 174 12.12 -0.99 -6.97
CA HIS A 174 13.37 -1.76 -6.93
C HIS A 174 13.22 -3.09 -6.20
N ARG A 175 12.06 -3.36 -5.60
CA ARG A 175 11.77 -4.62 -4.92
C ARG A 175 11.55 -5.72 -5.97
N PRO A 176 12.22 -6.88 -5.86
CA PRO A 176 12.00 -7.95 -6.81
C PRO A 176 10.54 -8.45 -6.73
N PRO A 177 9.87 -8.67 -7.88
CA PRO A 177 8.54 -9.25 -7.90
C PRO A 177 8.54 -10.58 -7.15
N PHE A 178 7.51 -10.83 -6.34
CA PHE A 178 7.34 -12.06 -5.57
C PHE A 178 8.44 -12.33 -4.51
N ALA A 179 9.31 -11.35 -4.19
CA ALA A 179 10.28 -11.51 -3.12
C ALA A 179 9.58 -11.69 -1.77
N PRO A 180 9.87 -12.76 -1.02
CA PRO A 180 9.35 -12.91 0.34
C PRO A 180 9.83 -11.74 1.20
N VAL A 181 8.95 -11.21 2.06
CA VAL A 181 9.33 -10.21 3.06
C VAL A 181 10.24 -10.92 4.06
N ALA A 182 11.56 -10.69 3.94
CA ALA A 182 12.54 -11.29 4.84
C ALA A 182 12.83 -10.33 6.01
N GLY A 183 12.67 -10.84 7.24
CA GLY A 183 13.00 -10.11 8.47
C GLY A 183 11.79 -9.80 9.34
N PRO A 184 12.02 -9.47 10.63
CA PRO A 184 10.95 -9.00 11.50
C PRO A 184 10.34 -7.70 10.92
N PRO A 185 9.04 -7.44 11.14
CA PRO A 185 8.43 -6.17 10.72
C PRO A 185 9.26 -5.01 11.26
N PRO A 186 9.59 -3.98 10.45
CA PRO A 186 10.45 -2.87 10.87
C PRO A 186 9.91 -2.25 12.16
N GLU A 187 10.80 -2.02 13.14
CA GLU A 187 10.47 -1.45 14.46
C GLU A 187 9.59 -0.19 14.32
N PRO A 188 8.62 0.04 15.24
CA PRO A 188 7.70 1.15 15.10
C PRO A 188 8.47 2.46 15.13
N SER A 189 8.12 3.41 14.27
CA SER A 189 8.59 4.78 14.44
C SER A 189 8.18 5.38 15.80
N ALA A 190 8.83 6.48 16.20
CA ALA A 190 8.58 7.14 17.48
C ALA A 190 7.10 7.55 17.67
N ALA A 191 6.38 7.82 16.58
CA ALA A 191 4.94 8.12 16.60
C ALA A 191 4.08 7.00 17.22
N TYR A 192 4.56 5.75 17.19
CA TYR A 192 3.84 4.59 17.74
C TYR A 192 4.14 4.34 19.22
N ALA A 193 5.20 4.93 19.79
CA ALA A 193 5.54 4.76 21.21
C ALA A 193 4.44 5.34 22.12
N GLU A 194 3.77 6.41 21.68
CA GLU A 194 2.68 7.08 22.40
C GLU A 194 1.41 6.22 22.49
N LEU A 195 1.20 5.26 21.57
CA LEU A 195 0.06 4.34 21.59
C LEU A 195 0.19 3.22 22.64
N ARG A 196 1.36 3.08 23.29
CA ARG A 196 1.61 2.06 24.33
C ARG A 196 0.88 2.33 25.66
N GLY A 197 0.21 3.49 25.79
CA GLY A 197 -0.49 3.90 27.00
C GLY A 197 -1.84 3.21 27.29
N THR A 198 -2.32 2.31 26.43
CA THR A 198 -3.59 1.61 26.69
C THR A 198 -3.40 0.47 27.68
N THR A 199 -4.02 0.54 28.86
CA THR A 199 -4.04 -0.57 29.83
C THR A 199 -4.68 -1.81 29.20
N ALA A 200 -3.95 -2.93 29.19
CA ALA A 200 -4.47 -4.21 28.73
C ALA A 200 -5.67 -4.61 29.60
N ARG A 201 -6.83 -4.84 28.97
CA ARG A 201 -8.01 -5.39 29.62
C ARG A 201 -8.01 -6.90 29.42
N TYR A 202 -7.75 -7.65 30.48
CA TYR A 202 -7.81 -9.10 30.42
C TYR A 202 -9.26 -9.59 30.59
N PRO A 203 -9.70 -10.57 29.78
CA PRO A 203 -11.03 -11.16 29.96
C PRO A 203 -11.12 -11.95 31.26
N ILE A 204 -12.32 -12.08 31.81
CA ILE A 204 -12.59 -12.97 32.94
C ILE A 204 -12.36 -14.41 32.48
N GLN A 205 -11.36 -15.07 33.06
CA GLN A 205 -11.09 -16.48 32.79
C GLN A 205 -11.98 -17.38 33.65
N ARG A 206 -12.78 -18.22 33.01
CA ARG A 206 -13.56 -19.27 33.70
C ARG A 206 -12.72 -20.53 33.84
N PRO A 207 -12.94 -21.38 34.87
CA PRO A 207 -12.14 -22.60 35.09
C PRO A 207 -12.01 -23.49 33.85
N TRP A 208 -13.12 -23.74 33.15
CA TRP A 208 -13.15 -24.57 31.94
C TRP A 208 -12.23 -24.07 30.82
N MET A 209 -11.94 -22.76 30.76
CA MET A 209 -11.08 -22.19 29.70
C MET A 209 -9.62 -22.61 29.90
N ARG A 210 -9.19 -22.84 31.15
CA ARG A 210 -7.83 -23.28 31.48
C ARG A 210 -7.64 -24.79 31.31
N GLU A 211 -8.74 -25.53 31.38
CA GLU A 211 -8.79 -26.99 31.26
C GLU A 211 -9.18 -27.44 29.84
N LEU A 212 -9.30 -26.50 28.90
CA LEU A 212 -9.71 -26.79 27.53
C LEU A 212 -8.64 -27.63 26.81
N VAL A 213 -9.03 -28.83 26.38
CA VAL A 213 -8.29 -29.71 25.48
C VAL A 213 -9.10 -29.79 24.19
N LEU A 214 -8.60 -29.09 23.17
CA LEU A 214 -9.29 -28.86 21.91
C LEU A 214 -8.78 -29.79 20.81
N VAL A 215 -9.68 -30.46 20.09
CA VAL A 215 -9.36 -31.14 18.83
C VAL A 215 -9.86 -30.30 17.64
N ALA A 216 -9.01 -30.13 16.64
CA ALA A 216 -9.36 -29.48 15.38
C ALA A 216 -9.74 -30.52 14.32
N LYS A 217 -10.85 -30.29 13.61
CA LYS A 217 -11.33 -31.13 12.52
C LYS A 217 -11.69 -30.26 11.32
N HIS A 218 -11.10 -30.56 10.16
CA HIS A 218 -11.63 -30.05 8.91
C HIS A 218 -12.98 -30.70 8.66
N THR A 219 -14.06 -29.90 8.64
CA THR A 219 -15.43 -30.40 8.71
C THR A 219 -15.74 -31.41 7.59
N ASP A 220 -15.55 -31.02 6.33
CA ASP A 220 -15.86 -31.90 5.18
C ASP A 220 -15.07 -33.23 5.21
N VAL A 221 -13.77 -33.17 5.56
CA VAL A 221 -12.90 -34.35 5.67
C VAL A 221 -13.37 -35.27 6.79
N TRP A 222 -13.75 -34.70 7.94
CA TRP A 222 -14.19 -35.48 9.09
C TRP A 222 -15.54 -36.15 8.85
N LEU A 223 -16.50 -35.45 8.21
CA LEU A 223 -17.78 -36.04 7.81
C LEU A 223 -17.59 -37.21 6.85
N HIS A 224 -16.65 -37.10 5.90
CA HIS A 224 -16.26 -38.21 5.04
C HIS A 224 -15.64 -39.38 5.82
N GLN A 225 -14.74 -39.12 6.76
CA GLN A 225 -14.14 -40.15 7.61
C GLN A 225 -15.19 -40.86 8.47
N LEU A 226 -16.12 -40.12 9.06
CA LEU A 226 -17.24 -40.67 9.82
C LEU A 226 -18.15 -41.52 8.94
N SER A 227 -18.39 -41.09 7.70
CA SER A 227 -19.19 -41.87 6.76
C SER A 227 -18.60 -43.26 6.53
N ARG A 228 -17.28 -43.32 6.34
CA ARG A 228 -16.55 -44.57 6.15
C ARG A 228 -16.51 -45.42 7.42
N ALA A 229 -16.26 -44.80 8.57
CA ALA A 229 -16.15 -45.51 9.85
C ALA A 229 -17.48 -46.15 10.30
N HIS A 230 -18.60 -45.49 10.03
CA HIS A 230 -19.93 -45.96 10.46
C HIS A 230 -20.74 -46.65 9.35
N GLY A 231 -20.16 -46.82 8.15
CA GLY A 231 -20.83 -47.48 7.03
C GLY A 231 -22.13 -46.80 6.57
N ARG A 232 -22.32 -45.52 6.88
CA ARG A 232 -23.52 -44.73 6.52
C ARG A 232 -23.09 -43.35 6.03
N ARG A 233 -23.86 -42.74 5.14
CA ARG A 233 -23.56 -41.39 4.63
C ARG A 233 -23.78 -40.35 5.75
N VAL A 234 -22.75 -39.53 6.00
CA VAL A 234 -22.73 -38.42 6.96
C VAL A 234 -22.21 -37.20 6.21
N GLU A 235 -23.10 -36.26 5.92
CA GLU A 235 -22.81 -35.05 5.12
C GLU A 235 -23.16 -33.75 5.83
N ARG A 236 -24.02 -33.82 6.85
CA ARG A 236 -24.45 -32.67 7.63
C ARG A 236 -23.99 -32.77 9.07
N LEU A 237 -23.93 -31.63 9.75
CA LEU A 237 -23.49 -31.54 11.15
C LEU A 237 -24.41 -32.32 12.10
N ASP A 238 -25.72 -32.25 11.87
CA ASP A 238 -26.75 -32.98 12.63
C ASP A 238 -26.69 -34.51 12.43
N GLN A 239 -25.98 -34.98 11.40
CA GLN A 239 -25.81 -36.41 11.12
C GLN A 239 -24.59 -37.04 11.80
N ILE A 240 -23.69 -36.24 12.39
CA ILE A 240 -22.53 -36.74 13.14
C ILE A 240 -23.04 -37.72 14.21
N PRO A 241 -22.55 -38.97 14.31
CA PRO A 241 -23.01 -39.93 15.32
C PRO A 241 -22.59 -39.54 16.75
N ASP A 242 -23.44 -39.82 17.75
CA ASP A 242 -23.10 -39.62 19.17
C ASP A 242 -21.85 -40.41 19.59
N ALA A 243 -21.71 -41.64 19.09
CA ALA A 243 -20.52 -42.47 19.31
C ALA A 243 -19.21 -41.77 18.90
N ALA A 244 -19.24 -40.89 17.90
CA ALA A 244 -18.05 -40.12 17.52
C ALA A 244 -17.74 -39.00 18.51
N LEU A 245 -18.77 -38.38 19.11
CA LEU A 245 -18.61 -37.37 20.17
C LEU A 245 -18.11 -38.01 21.46
N GLU A 246 -18.68 -39.17 21.82
CA GLU A 246 -18.22 -39.98 22.95
C GLU A 246 -16.77 -40.41 22.79
N ALA A 247 -16.38 -40.94 21.62
CA ALA A 247 -14.99 -41.31 21.35
C ALA A 247 -14.01 -40.13 21.52
N LEU A 248 -14.38 -38.92 21.10
CA LEU A 248 -13.55 -37.72 21.35
C LEU A 248 -13.43 -37.44 22.85
N ARG A 249 -14.53 -37.59 23.60
CA ARG A 249 -14.55 -37.38 25.04
C ARG A 249 -13.69 -38.40 25.79
N GLU A 250 -13.75 -39.67 25.40
CA GLU A 250 -12.93 -40.77 25.96
C GLU A 250 -11.43 -40.53 25.74
N LEU A 251 -11.06 -39.94 24.60
CA LEU A 251 -9.69 -39.50 24.33
C LEU A 251 -9.26 -38.27 25.16
N GLY A 252 -10.14 -37.72 25.99
CA GLY A 252 -9.86 -36.61 26.90
C GLY A 252 -10.16 -35.23 26.32
N PHE A 253 -10.66 -35.13 25.09
CA PHE A 253 -11.06 -33.83 24.53
C PHE A 253 -12.34 -33.32 25.20
N ASN A 254 -12.40 -32.01 25.44
CA ASN A 254 -13.57 -31.32 25.96
C ASN A 254 -13.96 -30.09 25.08
N GLY A 255 -13.26 -29.93 23.95
CA GLY A 255 -13.59 -28.98 22.89
C GLY A 255 -13.42 -29.60 21.51
N LEU A 256 -14.30 -29.23 20.58
CA LEU A 256 -14.27 -29.63 19.18
C LEU A 256 -14.32 -28.39 18.27
N TRP A 257 -13.19 -28.10 17.62
CA TRP A 257 -13.09 -27.04 16.62
C TRP A 257 -13.37 -27.57 15.22
N LEU A 258 -14.42 -27.05 14.60
CA LEU A 258 -14.80 -27.34 13.23
C LEU A 258 -14.29 -26.24 12.29
N LEU A 259 -13.34 -26.60 11.43
CA LEU A 259 -12.81 -25.72 10.40
C LEU A 259 -13.69 -25.77 9.16
N GLY A 260 -13.93 -24.61 8.55
CA GLY A 260 -14.69 -24.50 7.31
C GLY A 260 -16.20 -24.63 7.46
N LEU A 261 -16.75 -24.19 8.60
CA LEU A 261 -18.20 -24.16 8.90
C LEU A 261 -18.98 -23.17 8.02
N TRP A 262 -18.37 -22.04 7.69
CA TRP A 262 -19.09 -20.90 7.12
C TRP A 262 -19.31 -21.04 5.62
N GLN A 263 -20.33 -20.35 5.12
CA GLN A 263 -20.63 -20.25 3.70
C GLN A 263 -19.45 -19.59 2.96
N ARG A 264 -18.88 -20.37 2.02
CA ARG A 264 -17.69 -19.96 1.26
C ARG A 264 -18.08 -19.26 -0.04
N SER A 265 -17.16 -18.43 -0.50
CA SER A 265 -17.19 -17.66 -1.74
C SER A 265 -17.25 -18.51 -3.00
N THR A 266 -18.18 -18.20 -3.90
CA THR A 266 -18.22 -18.82 -5.24
C THR A 266 -17.10 -18.25 -6.11
N ALA A 267 -16.81 -16.95 -5.98
CA ALA A 267 -15.71 -16.27 -6.65
C ALA A 267 -14.35 -16.91 -6.32
N SER A 268 -14.05 -17.15 -5.04
CA SER A 268 -12.83 -17.86 -4.59
C SER A 268 -12.68 -19.22 -5.28
N GLY A 269 -13.77 -19.98 -5.37
CA GLY A 269 -13.78 -21.26 -6.07
C GLY A 269 -13.57 -21.15 -7.59
N ARG A 270 -14.06 -20.08 -8.23
CA ARG A 270 -13.79 -19.80 -9.66
C ARG A 270 -12.32 -19.44 -9.89
N ILE A 271 -11.77 -18.56 -9.06
CA ILE A 271 -10.36 -18.13 -9.12
C ILE A 271 -9.42 -19.33 -9.00
N LYS A 272 -9.60 -20.17 -7.98
CA LYS A 272 -8.71 -21.33 -7.77
C LYS A 272 -8.77 -22.35 -8.91
N ARG A 273 -9.96 -22.57 -9.47
CA ARG A 273 -10.12 -23.46 -10.64
C ARG A 273 -9.48 -22.89 -11.89
N ALA A 274 -9.63 -21.58 -12.11
CA ALA A 274 -8.96 -20.88 -13.21
C ALA A 274 -7.43 -20.90 -13.05
N ALA A 275 -6.92 -20.90 -11.82
CA ALA A 275 -5.48 -20.97 -11.52
C ALA A 275 -4.86 -22.38 -11.71
N GLY A 276 -5.63 -23.38 -12.14
CA GLY A 276 -5.13 -24.67 -12.59
C GLY A 276 -5.51 -25.90 -11.77
N ASP A 277 -6.33 -25.76 -10.72
CA ASP A 277 -6.88 -26.92 -9.97
C ASP A 277 -8.40 -27.03 -10.16
N PRO A 278 -8.89 -27.84 -11.12
CA PRO A 278 -10.32 -28.01 -11.38
C PRO A 278 -11.13 -28.57 -10.22
N ARG A 279 -10.47 -29.17 -9.22
CA ARG A 279 -11.10 -29.78 -8.04
C ARG A 279 -10.97 -28.91 -6.79
N ALA A 280 -10.32 -27.74 -6.88
CA ALA A 280 -10.14 -26.85 -5.75
C ALA A 280 -11.49 -26.35 -5.23
N ALA A 281 -11.72 -26.57 -3.93
CA ALA A 281 -12.77 -25.89 -3.21
C ALA A 281 -12.39 -24.43 -2.92
N ALA A 282 -13.40 -23.58 -2.76
CA ALA A 282 -13.22 -22.23 -2.27
C ALA A 282 -12.43 -22.21 -0.94
N SER A 283 -11.66 -21.14 -0.72
CA SER A 283 -10.93 -20.96 0.53
C SER A 283 -11.87 -21.00 1.73
N ALA A 284 -11.50 -21.75 2.77
CA ALA A 284 -12.25 -21.77 4.03
C ALA A 284 -12.22 -20.40 4.75
N TYR A 285 -11.28 -19.52 4.37
CA TYR A 285 -11.11 -18.17 4.92
C TYR A 285 -11.69 -17.07 4.00
N ALA A 286 -12.11 -17.40 2.77
CA ALA A 286 -12.92 -16.52 1.93
C ALA A 286 -14.40 -16.66 2.30
N VAL A 287 -14.76 -16.09 3.45
CA VAL A 287 -16.11 -16.14 4.03
C VAL A 287 -16.97 -15.04 3.42
N THR A 288 -18.13 -15.43 2.89
CA THR A 288 -19.12 -14.48 2.35
C THR A 288 -20.01 -13.92 3.45
N GLU A 289 -20.43 -14.78 4.36
CA GLU A 289 -21.24 -14.48 5.55
C GLU A 289 -20.94 -15.53 6.63
N TYR A 290 -21.05 -15.16 7.91
CA TYR A 290 -20.94 -16.13 9.02
C TYR A 290 -22.25 -16.89 9.24
N ARG A 291 -22.81 -17.46 8.17
CA ARG A 291 -23.86 -18.47 8.21
C ARG A 291 -23.22 -19.84 7.98
N VAL A 292 -23.68 -20.87 8.67
CA VAL A 292 -23.21 -22.23 8.41
C VAL A 292 -23.56 -22.62 6.97
N ALA A 293 -22.60 -23.23 6.26
CA ALA A 293 -22.78 -23.57 4.86
C ALA A 293 -24.00 -24.48 4.67
N GLU A 294 -24.81 -24.20 3.64
CA GLU A 294 -26.08 -24.90 3.39
C GLU A 294 -25.88 -26.41 3.23
N HIS A 295 -24.79 -26.84 2.60
CA HIS A 295 -24.48 -28.26 2.41
C HIS A 295 -24.18 -29.00 3.73
N LEU A 296 -23.80 -28.27 4.78
CA LEU A 296 -23.58 -28.80 6.13
C LEU A 296 -24.88 -28.87 6.96
N GLY A 297 -26.00 -28.39 6.42
CA GLY A 297 -27.31 -28.39 7.07
C GLY A 297 -27.68 -27.07 7.75
N GLY A 298 -26.89 -26.00 7.54
CA GLY A 298 -27.19 -24.66 8.04
C GLY A 298 -27.10 -24.52 9.56
N ASP A 299 -27.57 -23.36 10.05
CA ASP A 299 -27.47 -22.99 11.47
C ASP A 299 -28.26 -23.96 12.38
N ASP A 300 -29.38 -24.51 11.90
CA ASP A 300 -30.17 -25.52 12.62
C ASP A 300 -29.37 -26.80 12.91
N ALA A 301 -28.58 -27.25 11.92
CA ALA A 301 -27.74 -28.44 12.09
C ALA A 301 -26.59 -28.19 13.07
N LEU A 302 -26.03 -26.98 13.08
CA LEU A 302 -25.04 -26.57 14.07
C LEU A 302 -25.65 -26.53 15.48
N GLU A 303 -26.86 -26.00 15.64
CA GLU A 303 -27.55 -25.96 16.94
C GLU A 303 -27.84 -27.38 17.46
N ALA A 304 -28.33 -28.27 16.60
CA ALA A 304 -28.56 -29.67 16.95
C ALA A 304 -27.26 -30.37 17.39
N LEU A 305 -26.16 -30.18 16.64
CA LEU A 305 -24.86 -30.71 17.02
C LEU A 305 -24.35 -30.08 18.33
N SER A 306 -24.54 -28.79 18.54
CA SER A 306 -24.09 -28.07 19.74
C SER A 306 -24.72 -28.63 21.00
N ARG A 307 -26.03 -28.89 20.97
CA ARG A 307 -26.76 -29.53 22.08
C ARG A 307 -26.21 -30.92 22.39
N ARG A 308 -26.09 -31.78 21.37
CA ARG A 308 -25.58 -33.15 21.53
C ARG A 308 -24.12 -33.16 22.00
N ALA A 309 -23.26 -32.31 21.44
CA ALA A 309 -21.89 -32.15 21.88
C ALA A 309 -21.82 -31.75 23.36
N ALA A 310 -22.67 -30.83 23.80
CA ALA A 310 -22.75 -30.43 25.20
C ALA A 310 -23.18 -31.59 26.12
N ASP A 311 -24.13 -32.42 25.70
CA ASP A 311 -24.56 -33.62 26.43
C ASP A 311 -23.39 -34.63 26.60
N HIS A 312 -22.46 -34.66 25.63
CA HIS A 312 -21.23 -35.44 25.69
C HIS A 312 -20.03 -34.70 26.34
N GLY A 313 -20.26 -33.52 26.93
CA GLY A 313 -19.23 -32.73 27.62
C GLY A 313 -18.24 -32.01 26.69
N LEU A 314 -18.56 -31.87 25.41
CA LEU A 314 -17.77 -31.15 24.41
C LEU A 314 -18.32 -29.73 24.19
N ARG A 315 -17.42 -28.76 24.03
CA ARG A 315 -17.74 -27.39 23.59
C ARG A 315 -17.36 -27.20 22.14
N LEU A 316 -18.27 -26.71 21.30
CA LEU A 316 -17.95 -26.42 19.92
C LEU A 316 -17.11 -25.15 19.79
N ALA A 317 -16.21 -25.16 18.81
CA ALA A 317 -15.43 -24.01 18.40
C ALA A 317 -15.49 -23.81 16.89
N GLY A 318 -15.31 -22.56 16.45
CA GLY A 318 -15.20 -22.21 15.03
C GLY A 318 -14.25 -21.04 14.81
N ASP A 319 -13.93 -20.82 13.54
CA ASP A 319 -13.09 -19.72 13.10
C ASP A 319 -13.86 -18.41 12.98
N PHE A 320 -13.15 -17.30 13.13
CA PHE A 320 -13.59 -15.99 12.69
C PHE A 320 -12.42 -15.30 12.01
N VAL A 321 -12.66 -14.74 10.82
CA VAL A 321 -11.69 -13.99 10.02
C VAL A 321 -12.03 -12.51 10.13
N PRO A 322 -11.36 -11.78 11.04
CA PRO A 322 -11.61 -10.36 11.25
C PRO A 322 -10.93 -9.47 10.21
N ASN A 323 -9.84 -9.91 9.56
CA ASN A 323 -9.03 -9.03 8.71
C ASN A 323 -9.71 -8.65 7.39
N HIS A 324 -10.43 -9.58 6.79
CA HIS A 324 -11.00 -9.45 5.45
C HIS A 324 -12.28 -10.29 5.34
N THR A 325 -13.03 -10.06 4.25
CA THR A 325 -14.10 -10.95 3.81
C THR A 325 -13.73 -11.59 2.47
N ALA A 326 -14.55 -12.50 1.94
CA ALA A 326 -14.47 -12.83 0.53
C ALA A 326 -14.70 -11.58 -0.35
N LEU A 327 -14.17 -11.60 -1.58
CA LEU A 327 -14.36 -10.50 -2.54
C LEU A 327 -15.82 -10.35 -3.02
N ASP A 328 -16.59 -11.43 -2.98
CA ASP A 328 -18.02 -11.51 -3.31
C ASP A 328 -18.91 -11.53 -2.05
N ALA A 329 -18.36 -11.16 -0.89
CA ALA A 329 -19.12 -11.09 0.34
C ALA A 329 -20.23 -10.04 0.26
N ARG A 330 -21.31 -10.27 1.00
CA ARG A 330 -22.45 -9.34 1.07
C ARG A 330 -22.04 -7.92 1.44
N TRP A 331 -21.04 -7.76 2.31
CA TRP A 331 -20.52 -6.44 2.67
C TRP A 331 -19.84 -5.73 1.50
N VAL A 332 -19.15 -6.43 0.59
CA VAL A 332 -18.57 -5.79 -0.62
C VAL A 332 -19.68 -5.25 -1.53
N ILE A 333 -20.81 -5.97 -1.59
CA ILE A 333 -21.95 -5.61 -2.41
C ILE A 333 -22.69 -4.40 -1.81
N GLU A 334 -23.07 -4.50 -0.54
CA GLU A 334 -23.98 -3.58 0.15
C GLU A 334 -23.30 -2.45 0.92
N HIS A 335 -22.04 -2.66 1.31
CA HIS A 335 -21.27 -1.75 2.17
C HIS A 335 -19.81 -1.58 1.68
N PRO A 336 -19.59 -1.21 0.41
CA PRO A 336 -18.24 -1.07 -0.14
C PRO A 336 -17.38 -0.02 0.59
N GLU A 337 -17.99 0.91 1.33
CA GLU A 337 -17.31 1.87 2.21
C GLU A 337 -16.59 1.24 3.39
N ARG A 338 -16.86 -0.04 3.73
CA ARG A 338 -16.18 -0.74 4.82
C ARG A 338 -14.78 -1.22 4.45
N PHE A 339 -14.40 -1.14 3.18
CA PHE A 339 -13.18 -1.72 2.65
C PHE A 339 -12.15 -0.64 2.31
N VAL A 340 -10.87 -1.02 2.38
CA VAL A 340 -9.79 -0.17 1.89
C VAL A 340 -9.92 -0.10 0.37
N GLY A 341 -10.01 1.10 -0.19
CA GLY A 341 -10.21 1.27 -1.61
C GLY A 341 -10.07 2.70 -2.12
N SER A 342 -10.09 2.83 -3.44
CA SER A 342 -9.92 4.09 -4.17
C SER A 342 -10.97 4.22 -5.27
N ALA A 343 -11.40 5.45 -5.57
CA ALA A 343 -12.27 5.76 -6.71
C ALA A 343 -11.49 5.76 -8.04
N THR A 344 -10.18 5.99 -7.99
CA THR A 344 -9.28 5.95 -9.16
C THR A 344 -8.39 4.72 -9.09
N ASN A 345 -8.06 4.12 -10.24
CA ASN A 345 -7.16 2.97 -10.29
C ASN A 345 -5.81 3.37 -9.66
N PRO A 346 -5.40 2.76 -8.52
CA PRO A 346 -4.15 3.11 -7.87
C PRO A 346 -2.92 2.58 -8.62
N PHE A 347 -3.12 1.65 -9.56
CA PHE A 347 -2.07 1.04 -10.37
C PHE A 347 -2.34 1.28 -11.86
N PRO A 348 -1.75 2.32 -12.48
CA PRO A 348 -2.06 2.69 -13.87
C PRO A 348 -1.85 1.57 -14.90
N GLY A 349 -0.98 0.60 -14.61
CA GLY A 349 -0.74 -0.57 -15.46
C GLY A 349 -1.79 -1.68 -15.33
N TYR A 350 -2.66 -1.64 -14.31
CA TYR A 350 -3.68 -2.66 -14.09
C TYR A 350 -4.85 -2.50 -15.05
N THR A 351 -5.30 -3.63 -15.57
CA THR A 351 -6.48 -3.76 -16.41
C THR A 351 -7.42 -4.81 -15.81
N PHE A 352 -8.72 -4.64 -16.05
CA PHE A 352 -9.79 -5.40 -15.41
C PHE A 352 -10.78 -5.90 -16.46
N THR A 353 -10.27 -6.61 -17.46
CA THR A 353 -11.04 -7.06 -18.63
C THR A 353 -11.50 -8.52 -18.53
N GLY A 354 -11.04 -9.23 -17.50
CA GLY A 354 -11.41 -10.62 -17.22
C GLY A 354 -12.88 -10.85 -16.89
N ASP A 355 -13.19 -12.12 -16.59
CA ASP A 355 -14.55 -12.55 -16.30
C ASP A 355 -15.10 -11.90 -15.03
N ASP A 356 -16.40 -11.59 -15.04
CA ASP A 356 -17.11 -11.15 -13.86
C ASP A 356 -17.24 -12.29 -12.84
N LEU A 357 -16.73 -12.03 -11.64
CA LEU A 357 -16.74 -12.96 -10.53
C LEU A 357 -17.98 -12.81 -9.63
N SER A 358 -18.81 -11.80 -9.84
CA SER A 358 -20.03 -11.59 -9.06
C SER A 358 -21.14 -12.54 -9.49
N ASP A 359 -21.83 -13.13 -8.52
CA ASP A 359 -23.12 -13.80 -8.73
C ASP A 359 -24.31 -12.86 -8.45
N ASP A 360 -24.05 -11.66 -7.91
CA ASP A 360 -25.09 -10.68 -7.62
C ASP A 360 -25.30 -9.75 -8.84
N PRO A 361 -26.53 -9.62 -9.36
CA PRO A 361 -26.79 -8.82 -10.54
C PRO A 361 -26.56 -7.32 -10.31
N ARG A 362 -26.51 -6.83 -9.06
CA ARG A 362 -26.33 -5.40 -8.73
C ARG A 362 -24.90 -4.92 -8.95
N VAL A 363 -23.90 -5.80 -8.85
CA VAL A 363 -22.47 -5.43 -8.89
C VAL A 363 -21.66 -6.35 -9.79
N GLY A 364 -20.70 -5.78 -10.52
CA GLY A 364 -19.64 -6.53 -11.21
C GLY A 364 -18.36 -6.55 -10.39
N LEU A 365 -17.64 -7.66 -10.41
CA LEU A 365 -16.39 -7.87 -9.67
C LEU A 365 -15.34 -8.44 -10.61
N TYR A 366 -14.28 -7.67 -10.88
CA TYR A 366 -13.27 -8.00 -11.89
C TYR A 366 -11.89 -8.03 -11.24
N LEU A 367 -11.17 -9.14 -11.43
CA LEU A 367 -9.77 -9.24 -11.03
C LEU A 367 -8.86 -8.52 -12.03
N GLU A 368 -7.69 -8.17 -11.54
CA GLU A 368 -6.57 -7.71 -12.34
C GLU A 368 -6.11 -8.82 -13.33
N ASP A 369 -5.86 -8.45 -14.58
CA ASP A 369 -5.64 -9.38 -15.69
C ASP A 369 -4.30 -10.14 -15.61
N HIS A 370 -3.21 -9.51 -15.19
CA HIS A 370 -1.87 -10.12 -15.05
C HIS A 370 -1.80 -11.17 -13.93
N TYR A 371 -2.80 -11.26 -13.05
CA TYR A 371 -2.91 -12.38 -12.12
C TYR A 371 -3.00 -13.74 -12.84
N ARG A 372 -3.66 -13.80 -14.01
CA ARG A 372 -3.88 -15.06 -14.73
C ARG A 372 -2.59 -15.65 -15.29
N ASP A 373 -1.72 -14.81 -15.84
CA ASP A 373 -0.43 -15.23 -16.40
C ASP A 373 0.71 -15.20 -15.35
N ARG A 374 0.40 -14.76 -14.12
CA ARG A 374 1.31 -14.65 -12.98
C ARG A 374 2.48 -13.71 -13.25
N SER A 375 2.31 -12.74 -14.15
CA SER A 375 3.31 -11.70 -14.40
C SER A 375 3.32 -10.63 -13.30
N ASP A 376 2.21 -10.48 -12.55
CA ASP A 376 2.12 -9.61 -11.38
C ASP A 376 1.13 -10.14 -10.32
N ALA A 377 1.10 -9.51 -9.15
CA ALA A 377 0.13 -9.75 -8.10
C ALA A 377 -1.17 -8.95 -8.34
N ALA A 378 -2.33 -9.55 -8.07
CA ALA A 378 -3.57 -8.79 -7.95
C ALA A 378 -3.58 -8.08 -6.58
N VAL A 379 -3.22 -6.79 -6.54
CA VAL A 379 -3.26 -5.99 -5.30
C VAL A 379 -4.66 -5.45 -5.01
N VAL A 380 -5.40 -5.10 -6.07
CA VAL A 380 -6.79 -4.63 -6.00
C VAL A 380 -7.65 -5.39 -7.00
N PHE A 381 -8.96 -5.39 -6.76
CA PHE A 381 -9.98 -5.78 -7.73
C PHE A 381 -10.92 -4.62 -8.00
N GLN A 382 -11.54 -4.60 -9.17
CA GLN A 382 -12.52 -3.60 -9.53
C GLN A 382 -13.93 -4.06 -9.14
N ARG A 383 -14.63 -3.22 -8.39
CA ARG A 383 -16.07 -3.32 -8.14
C ARG A 383 -16.79 -2.26 -8.98
N VAL A 384 -17.78 -2.69 -9.76
CA VAL A 384 -18.65 -1.80 -10.52
C VAL A 384 -20.07 -1.93 -9.99
N ASP A 385 -20.64 -0.84 -9.50
CA ASP A 385 -22.07 -0.78 -9.21
C ASP A 385 -22.84 -0.64 -10.53
N ARG A 386 -23.64 -1.65 -10.89
CA ARG A 386 -24.33 -1.65 -12.19
C ARG A 386 -25.52 -0.70 -12.24
N GLN A 387 -26.03 -0.27 -11.08
CA GLN A 387 -27.16 0.64 -11.02
C GLN A 387 -26.70 2.09 -11.18
N THR A 388 -25.59 2.45 -10.54
CA THR A 388 -25.07 3.83 -10.54
C THR A 388 -23.93 4.06 -11.54
N GLY A 389 -23.28 2.99 -12.00
CA GLY A 389 -22.03 3.07 -12.76
C GLY A 389 -20.80 3.38 -11.92
N GLU A 390 -20.93 3.44 -10.58
CA GLU A 390 -19.81 3.73 -9.68
C GLU A 390 -18.74 2.63 -9.78
N VAL A 391 -17.49 3.05 -10.02
CA VAL A 391 -16.32 2.17 -10.00
C VAL A 391 -15.53 2.42 -8.73
N ARG A 392 -15.18 1.33 -8.04
CA ARG A 392 -14.22 1.35 -6.91
C ARG A 392 -13.18 0.26 -7.09
N TYR A 393 -11.95 0.56 -6.72
CA TYR A 393 -10.84 -0.39 -6.67
C TYR A 393 -10.61 -0.75 -5.21
N LEU A 394 -10.92 -1.99 -4.83
CA LEU A 394 -10.84 -2.47 -3.46
C LEU A 394 -9.60 -3.33 -3.28
N PHE A 395 -8.88 -3.14 -2.17
CA PHE A 395 -7.67 -3.90 -1.88
C PHE A 395 -8.00 -5.32 -1.44
N HIS A 396 -7.18 -6.28 -1.88
CA HIS A 396 -7.22 -7.64 -1.38
C HIS A 396 -6.66 -7.72 0.04
N GLY A 397 -7.11 -8.71 0.83
CA GLY A 397 -6.59 -8.95 2.16
C GLY A 397 -5.10 -9.27 2.15
N ASN A 398 -4.35 -8.76 3.13
CA ASN A 398 -2.92 -9.06 3.29
C ASN A 398 -2.52 -8.98 4.77
N ASP A 399 -1.45 -9.68 5.16
CA ASP A 399 -0.80 -9.59 6.47
C ASP A 399 0.60 -8.94 6.42
N GLY A 400 1.07 -8.60 5.22
CA GLY A 400 2.36 -7.96 4.98
C GLY A 400 3.54 -8.93 4.91
N THR A 401 3.30 -10.24 4.81
CA THR A 401 4.37 -11.26 4.72
C THR A 401 4.56 -11.82 3.31
N GLY A 402 3.61 -11.56 2.40
CA GLY A 402 3.69 -12.03 1.02
C GLY A 402 2.67 -11.35 0.11
N LEU A 403 2.26 -12.09 -0.93
CA LEU A 403 1.27 -11.62 -1.87
C LEU A 403 -0.10 -11.42 -1.21
N PRO A 404 -0.88 -10.43 -1.67
CA PRO A 404 -2.29 -10.30 -1.27
C PRO A 404 -3.09 -11.58 -1.56
N TRP A 405 -4.06 -11.87 -0.70
CA TRP A 405 -5.02 -12.95 -0.87
C TRP A 405 -6.11 -12.51 -1.85
N ASN A 406 -5.86 -12.81 -3.12
CA ASN A 406 -6.62 -12.34 -4.28
C ASN A 406 -8.10 -12.79 -4.33
N ASP A 407 -8.55 -13.66 -3.43
CA ASP A 407 -9.95 -14.06 -3.29
C ASP A 407 -10.69 -13.35 -2.16
N THR A 408 -10.07 -12.31 -1.57
CA THR A 408 -10.57 -11.60 -0.39
C THR A 408 -10.64 -10.09 -0.58
N ALA A 409 -11.35 -9.38 0.28
CA ALA A 409 -11.44 -7.92 0.33
C ALA A 409 -11.05 -7.39 1.72
N GLN A 410 -10.09 -6.46 1.77
CA GLN A 410 -9.52 -5.93 3.00
C GLN A 410 -10.46 -4.94 3.69
N LEU A 411 -10.80 -5.20 4.95
CA LEU A 411 -11.60 -4.29 5.76
C LEU A 411 -10.78 -3.07 6.21
N ASP A 412 -11.41 -1.91 6.19
CA ASP A 412 -10.83 -0.65 6.65
C ASP A 412 -11.09 -0.42 8.14
N PHE A 413 -10.08 -0.73 8.95
CA PHE A 413 -10.13 -0.57 10.40
C PHE A 413 -9.95 0.87 10.89
N LEU A 414 -9.65 1.85 10.03
CA LEU A 414 -9.68 3.27 10.42
C LEU A 414 -11.11 3.77 10.65
N ARG A 415 -12.09 3.18 9.96
CA ARG A 415 -13.51 3.54 10.09
C ARG A 415 -14.13 2.95 11.35
N ALA A 416 -14.79 3.79 12.14
CA ALA A 416 -15.42 3.37 13.39
C ALA A 416 -16.58 2.40 13.13
N GLU A 417 -17.30 2.61 12.05
CA GLU A 417 -18.44 1.82 11.60
C GLU A 417 -18.00 0.41 11.22
N THR A 418 -16.88 0.27 10.50
CA THR A 418 -16.30 -1.04 10.16
C THR A 418 -15.89 -1.79 11.42
N ARG A 419 -15.19 -1.13 12.36
CA ARG A 419 -14.83 -1.75 13.64
C ARG A 419 -16.06 -2.25 14.39
N ARG A 420 -17.12 -1.44 14.41
CA ARG A 420 -18.38 -1.82 15.08
C ARG A 420 -19.03 -3.02 14.41
N ALA A 421 -19.15 -3.03 13.08
CA ALA A 421 -19.74 -4.12 12.33
C ALA A 421 -19.01 -5.44 12.55
N VAL A 422 -17.67 -5.44 12.55
CA VAL A 422 -16.85 -6.63 12.83
C VAL A 422 -17.07 -7.13 14.27
N ILE A 423 -17.15 -6.22 15.25
CA ILE A 423 -17.45 -6.58 16.65
C ILE A 423 -18.84 -7.21 16.76
N ASP A 424 -19.85 -6.64 16.10
CA ASP A 424 -21.22 -7.17 16.13
C ASP A 424 -21.30 -8.57 15.51
N GLU A 425 -20.62 -8.79 14.39
CA GLU A 425 -20.52 -10.10 13.74
C GLU A 425 -19.81 -11.12 14.63
N LEU A 426 -18.68 -10.73 15.24
CA LEU A 426 -17.94 -11.58 16.18
C LEU A 426 -18.81 -11.95 17.40
N VAL A 427 -19.58 -11.01 17.94
CA VAL A 427 -20.52 -11.27 19.05
C VAL A 427 -21.63 -12.22 18.61
N ALA A 428 -22.14 -12.09 17.38
CA ALA A 428 -23.14 -13.02 16.83
C ALA A 428 -22.58 -14.44 16.66
N VAL A 429 -21.33 -14.59 16.21
CA VAL A 429 -20.63 -15.88 16.16
C VAL A 429 -20.41 -16.45 17.56
N ALA A 430 -19.93 -15.64 18.50
CA ALA A 430 -19.64 -16.06 19.88
C ALA A 430 -20.90 -16.45 20.68
N ARG A 431 -22.09 -16.01 20.26
CA ARG A 431 -23.37 -16.47 20.82
C ARG A 431 -23.71 -17.90 20.39
N ARG A 432 -23.24 -18.34 19.22
CA ARG A 432 -23.48 -19.69 18.67
C ARG A 432 -22.37 -20.66 19.06
N LEU A 433 -21.14 -20.17 19.20
CA LEU A 433 -19.95 -20.97 19.48
C LEU A 433 -19.22 -20.43 20.72
N PRO A 434 -19.13 -21.20 21.82
CA PRO A 434 -18.49 -20.75 23.07
C PRO A 434 -16.98 -20.55 22.96
N ILE A 435 -16.35 -21.07 21.91
CA ILE A 435 -14.92 -20.92 21.61
C ILE A 435 -14.80 -20.38 20.18
N VAL A 436 -14.08 -19.28 20.01
CA VAL A 436 -13.83 -18.68 18.69
C VAL A 436 -12.33 -18.52 18.50
N ARG A 437 -11.82 -19.07 17.40
CA ARG A 437 -10.43 -18.87 16.98
C ARG A 437 -10.39 -17.70 15.99
N LEU A 438 -9.64 -16.66 16.32
CA LEU A 438 -9.47 -15.50 15.45
C LEU A 438 -8.32 -15.74 14.47
N ASP A 439 -8.63 -15.87 13.19
CA ASP A 439 -7.65 -15.96 12.11
C ASP A 439 -6.95 -14.62 11.90
N ALA A 440 -5.67 -14.64 11.51
CA ALA A 440 -4.88 -13.45 11.18
C ALA A 440 -5.02 -12.26 12.18
N ALA A 441 -5.29 -12.52 13.47
CA ALA A 441 -5.65 -11.47 14.43
C ALA A 441 -4.55 -10.43 14.63
N MET A 442 -3.29 -10.82 14.39
CA MET A 442 -2.14 -9.90 14.41
C MET A 442 -2.24 -8.79 13.36
N ALA A 443 -2.89 -9.03 12.21
CA ALA A 443 -3.07 -8.02 11.16
C ALA A 443 -3.92 -6.82 11.62
N LEU A 444 -4.76 -7.01 12.65
CA LEU A 444 -5.60 -5.96 13.22
C LEU A 444 -4.88 -5.04 14.20
N VAL A 445 -3.65 -5.38 14.60
CA VAL A 445 -2.88 -4.55 15.52
C VAL A 445 -2.70 -3.18 14.87
N ARG A 446 -3.03 -2.10 15.59
CA ARG A 446 -3.01 -0.72 15.04
C ARG A 446 -1.75 -0.39 14.25
N ARG A 447 -0.59 -0.84 14.74
CA ARG A 447 0.70 -0.67 14.08
C ARG A 447 0.79 -1.41 12.74
N HIS A 448 0.27 -2.63 12.64
CA HIS A 448 0.21 -3.36 11.36
C HIS A 448 -0.76 -2.69 10.40
N VAL A 449 -1.94 -2.26 10.87
CA VAL A 449 -2.91 -1.55 10.03
C VAL A 449 -2.31 -0.27 9.44
N LEU A 450 -1.65 0.55 10.27
CA LEU A 450 -1.01 1.78 9.82
C LEU A 450 0.13 1.48 8.86
N ARG A 451 1.06 0.57 9.20
CA ARG A 451 2.20 0.23 8.34
C ARG A 451 1.76 -0.28 6.96
N LEU A 452 0.75 -1.16 6.91
CA LEU A 452 0.37 -1.84 5.67
C LEU A 452 -0.58 -1.02 4.80
N TRP A 453 -1.56 -0.37 5.41
CA TRP A 453 -2.66 0.26 4.66
C TRP A 453 -2.57 1.78 4.65
N TYR A 454 -1.84 2.39 5.60
CA TYR A 454 -1.76 3.84 5.79
C TYR A 454 -0.37 4.33 6.22
N PRO A 455 0.71 3.95 5.50
CA PRO A 455 2.07 4.30 5.89
C PRO A 455 2.26 5.82 5.88
N ALA A 456 3.03 6.33 6.85
CA ALA A 456 3.45 7.73 6.82
C ALA A 456 4.42 7.97 5.65
N PRO A 457 4.51 9.20 5.11
CA PRO A 457 5.49 9.52 4.08
C PRO A 457 6.91 9.13 4.50
N GLY A 458 7.59 8.30 3.71
CA GLY A 458 8.95 7.82 3.97
C GLY A 458 9.01 6.47 4.70
N GLU A 459 7.85 5.93 5.12
CA GLU A 459 7.70 4.61 5.75
C GLU A 459 7.08 3.57 4.79
N GLY A 460 6.83 3.93 3.53
CA GLY A 460 6.30 3.02 2.50
C GLY A 460 7.38 2.16 1.84
N GLY A 461 6.97 1.05 1.21
CA GLY A 461 7.87 0.12 0.52
C GLY A 461 8.76 -0.75 1.42
N ALA A 462 8.43 -0.85 2.72
CA ALA A 462 9.19 -1.57 3.75
C ALA A 462 8.68 -2.99 4.02
#